data_AF-A0A924NNX2-F1
#
_entry.id   AF-A0A924NNX2-F1
#
_cell.length_a   1.000
_cell.length_b   1.000
_cell.length_c   1.000
_cell.angle_alpha   90.00
_cell.angle_beta   90.00
_cell.angle_gamma   90.00
#
_symmetry.space_group_name_H-M   'P 1'
#
loop_
_entity.id
_entity.type
_entity.pdbx_description
1 polymer ?
#
loop_
_entity_poly.entity_id
_entity_poly.type
_entity_poly.pdbx_seq_one_letter_code
_entity_poly.pdbx_strand_id
1 'polypeptide(L)'
;MKGASDPSRVRMSGPVVGVSQDLVGELQRLGYATTTATELMRLTAHLSRWLEGSGLGLSELTPSVIDAFVAARRTSHVNLSSARGLDPIVGYLRRVGCVPDLQPVVPMTGAEIALDGFVRFLVDERALSGPVAAAYAHWVRPFVEHLLWPAGARAPRDVTAAELVDFLAHSLPALSGKSAQMTATALRSLLRFAHVQGWLTRDLTGVVPPVARWRLAGLPGPLTQTQVRALLDACDPAHPVGCRDRAVIVLMRRLALRSAEVAALGLEDLDWVGGTVLVHGKGGRVDRMPLSSDVGEALVGYLRGGRPATAARTVFVRAVALHRARFQQR
;
A
#
# COMPACT_ATOMS: atom_id res chain seq x y z
N MET A 1 -35.16 0.28 -7.88
CA MET A 1 -34.31 -0.93 -7.97
C MET A 1 -34.13 -1.31 -9.44
N LYS A 2 -33.01 -0.92 -10.08
CA LYS A 2 -32.61 -1.54 -11.36
C LYS A 2 -32.04 -2.91 -11.02
N GLY A 3 -32.60 -3.99 -11.55
CA GLY A 3 -32.18 -5.36 -11.23
C GLY A 3 -30.67 -5.52 -11.42
N ALA A 4 -30.01 -6.15 -10.45
CA ALA A 4 -28.57 -6.42 -10.52
C ALA A 4 -28.30 -7.21 -11.81
N SER A 5 -27.48 -6.63 -12.71
CA SER A 5 -27.13 -7.26 -13.98
C SER A 5 -26.38 -8.56 -13.69
N ASP A 6 -26.86 -9.66 -14.26
CA ASP A 6 -26.35 -11.02 -14.04
C ASP A 6 -25.02 -11.25 -14.80
N PRO A 7 -23.93 -11.62 -14.12
CA PRO A 7 -22.61 -11.80 -14.74
C PRO A 7 -22.57 -12.92 -15.79
N SER A 8 -23.44 -13.94 -15.66
CA SER A 8 -23.53 -15.04 -16.62
C SER A 8 -24.10 -14.62 -17.97
N ARG A 9 -24.82 -13.48 -18.02
CA ARG A 9 -25.44 -12.95 -19.25
C ARG A 9 -24.48 -12.10 -20.08
N VAL A 10 -23.25 -11.87 -19.62
CA VAL A 10 -22.25 -11.13 -20.40
C VAL A 10 -21.80 -11.99 -21.58
N ARG A 11 -22.08 -11.51 -22.79
CA ARG A 11 -21.65 -12.19 -24.02
C ARG A 11 -20.12 -12.19 -24.11
N MET A 12 -19.55 -13.39 -24.11
CA MET A 12 -18.12 -13.64 -24.28
C MET A 12 -17.83 -14.06 -25.72
N SER A 13 -16.73 -13.59 -26.29
CA SER A 13 -16.20 -14.02 -27.59
C SER A 13 -14.68 -14.06 -27.52
N GLY A 14 -14.02 -14.76 -28.44
CA GLY A 14 -12.55 -14.86 -28.46
C GLY A 14 -11.98 -15.89 -27.48
N PRO A 15 -10.68 -15.79 -27.16
CA PRO A 15 -9.91 -16.87 -26.54
C PRO A 15 -10.31 -17.20 -25.09
N VAL A 16 -11.04 -16.32 -24.39
CA VAL A 16 -11.50 -16.56 -23.00
C VAL A 16 -12.80 -17.37 -22.93
N VAL A 17 -13.50 -17.63 -24.05
CA VAL A 17 -14.85 -18.26 -24.04
C VAL A 17 -14.89 -19.59 -23.29
N GLY A 18 -13.91 -20.47 -23.53
CA GLY A 18 -13.90 -21.83 -22.96
C GLY A 18 -13.77 -21.87 -21.43
N VAL A 19 -13.32 -20.79 -20.80
CA VAL A 19 -13.12 -20.70 -19.34
C VAL A 19 -13.99 -19.63 -18.67
N SER A 20 -14.89 -19.00 -19.43
CA SER A 20 -15.65 -17.84 -18.98
C SER A 20 -16.79 -18.16 -18.01
N GLN A 21 -17.40 -19.35 -18.12
CA GLN A 21 -18.46 -19.77 -17.21
C GLN A 21 -17.91 -20.03 -15.80
N ASP A 22 -16.78 -20.72 -15.72
CA ASP A 22 -16.11 -21.04 -14.46
C ASP A 22 -15.51 -19.80 -13.77
N LEU A 23 -15.11 -18.78 -14.55
CA LEU A 23 -14.68 -17.49 -14.01
C LEU A 23 -15.79 -16.78 -13.23
N VAL A 24 -17.07 -16.92 -13.63
CA VAL A 24 -18.20 -16.35 -12.86
C VAL A 24 -18.27 -16.98 -11.48
N GLY A 25 -18.15 -18.32 -11.39
CA GLY A 25 -18.10 -19.05 -10.13
C GLY A 25 -16.89 -18.66 -9.29
N GLU A 26 -15.74 -18.45 -9.91
CA GLU A 26 -14.55 -17.98 -9.21
C GLU A 26 -14.75 -16.57 -8.64
N LEU A 27 -15.28 -15.63 -9.40
CA LEU A 27 -15.55 -14.28 -8.91
C LEU A 27 -16.53 -14.29 -7.72
N GLN A 28 -17.51 -15.20 -7.72
CA GLN A 28 -18.40 -15.41 -6.57
C GLN A 28 -17.66 -16.01 -5.37
N ARG A 29 -16.76 -16.98 -5.56
CA ARG A 29 -15.93 -17.57 -4.50
C ARG A 29 -14.96 -16.55 -3.89
N LEU A 30 -14.39 -15.68 -4.71
CA LEU A 30 -13.63 -14.50 -4.28
C LEU A 30 -14.53 -13.40 -3.68
N GLY A 31 -15.85 -13.66 -3.57
CA GLY A 31 -16.82 -12.82 -2.91
C GLY A 31 -17.14 -11.50 -3.62
N TYR A 32 -16.89 -11.39 -4.92
CA TYR A 32 -17.32 -10.20 -5.64
C TYR A 32 -18.85 -10.10 -5.64
N ALA A 33 -19.37 -8.90 -5.37
CA ALA A 33 -20.81 -8.62 -5.52
C ALA A 33 -21.23 -8.82 -6.98
N THR A 34 -22.47 -9.28 -7.24
CA THR A 34 -22.99 -9.58 -8.58
C THR A 34 -22.74 -8.45 -9.58
N THR A 35 -22.94 -7.20 -9.17
CA THR A 35 -22.68 -6.03 -10.01
C THR A 35 -21.21 -5.88 -10.39
N THR A 36 -20.28 -6.13 -9.45
CA THR A 36 -18.84 -6.07 -9.73
C THR A 36 -18.37 -7.26 -10.54
N ALA A 37 -18.91 -8.46 -10.30
CA ALA A 37 -18.65 -9.62 -11.14
C ALA A 37 -19.06 -9.35 -12.58
N THR A 38 -20.21 -8.70 -12.81
CA THR A 38 -20.66 -8.32 -14.16
C THR A 38 -19.72 -7.32 -14.83
N GLU A 39 -19.22 -6.32 -14.10
CA GLU A 39 -18.21 -5.38 -14.64
C GLU A 39 -16.88 -6.08 -14.96
N LEU A 40 -16.44 -7.02 -14.12
CA LEU A 40 -15.25 -7.82 -14.40
C LEU A 40 -15.45 -8.78 -15.58
N MET A 41 -16.65 -9.34 -15.76
CA MET A 41 -16.99 -10.14 -16.94
C MET A 41 -17.04 -9.28 -18.21
N ARG A 42 -17.51 -8.02 -18.13
CA ARG A 42 -17.43 -7.06 -19.25
C ARG A 42 -15.98 -6.70 -19.58
N LEU A 43 -15.14 -6.50 -18.56
CA LEU A 43 -13.70 -6.29 -18.73
C LEU A 43 -13.05 -7.51 -19.38
N THR A 44 -13.41 -8.71 -18.95
CA THR A 44 -12.93 -9.99 -19.51
C THR A 44 -13.35 -10.13 -20.97
N ALA A 45 -14.59 -9.81 -21.32
CA ALA A 45 -15.08 -9.83 -22.69
C ALA A 45 -14.37 -8.80 -23.58
N HIS A 46 -14.02 -7.64 -23.02
CA HIS A 46 -13.22 -6.65 -23.74
C HIS A 46 -11.79 -7.14 -23.96
N LEU A 47 -11.15 -7.69 -22.93
CA LEU A 47 -9.82 -8.29 -23.04
C LEU A 47 -9.79 -9.39 -24.10
N SER A 48 -10.78 -10.30 -24.06
CA SER A 48 -10.88 -11.42 -24.99
C SER A 48 -11.03 -10.94 -26.45
N ARG A 49 -11.93 -9.98 -26.72
CA ARG A 49 -12.06 -9.37 -28.06
C ARG A 49 -10.80 -8.64 -28.51
N TRP A 50 -10.12 -7.97 -27.59
CA TRP A 50 -8.89 -7.24 -27.90
C TRP A 50 -7.74 -8.19 -28.23
N LEU A 51 -7.61 -9.30 -27.51
CA LEU A 51 -6.65 -10.37 -27.82
C LEU A 51 -6.93 -10.98 -29.18
N GLU A 52 -8.19 -11.34 -29.46
CA GLU A 52 -8.62 -11.87 -30.75
C GLU A 52 -8.33 -10.90 -31.91
N GLY A 53 -8.65 -9.61 -31.76
CA GLY A 53 -8.35 -8.58 -32.74
C GLY A 53 -6.85 -8.29 -32.92
N SER A 54 -6.03 -8.66 -31.94
CA SER A 54 -4.57 -8.55 -31.98
C SER A 54 -3.88 -9.84 -32.42
N GLY A 55 -4.63 -10.90 -32.71
CA GLY A 55 -4.10 -12.22 -33.07
C GLY A 55 -3.39 -12.96 -31.94
N LEU A 56 -3.69 -12.62 -30.68
CA LEU A 56 -3.03 -13.16 -29.48
C LEU A 56 -3.91 -14.19 -28.76
N GLY A 57 -3.30 -15.26 -28.28
CA GLY A 57 -3.91 -16.26 -27.40
C GLY A 57 -3.75 -15.95 -25.90
N LEU A 58 -4.38 -16.76 -25.04
CA LEU A 58 -4.24 -16.62 -23.58
C LEU A 58 -2.81 -16.88 -23.10
N SER A 59 -2.07 -17.76 -23.78
CA SER A 59 -0.67 -18.07 -23.47
C SER A 59 0.27 -16.88 -23.65
N GLU A 60 -0.15 -15.87 -24.43
CA GLU A 60 0.65 -14.69 -24.75
C GLU A 60 0.32 -13.49 -23.85
N LEU A 61 -0.52 -13.68 -22.82
CA LEU A 61 -0.94 -12.64 -21.87
C LEU A 61 0.17 -12.30 -20.86
N THR A 62 1.27 -11.75 -21.35
CA THR A 62 2.43 -11.26 -20.59
C THR A 62 2.15 -9.89 -19.95
N PRO A 63 3.02 -9.37 -19.05
CA PRO A 63 2.82 -8.06 -18.42
C PRO A 63 2.82 -6.93 -19.46
N SER A 64 3.67 -7.01 -20.48
CA SER A 64 3.70 -6.03 -21.58
C SER A 64 2.42 -6.05 -22.41
N VAL A 65 1.84 -7.23 -22.66
CA VAL A 65 0.55 -7.37 -23.35
C VAL A 65 -0.60 -6.83 -22.49
N ILE A 66 -0.56 -7.05 -21.17
CA ILE A 66 -1.51 -6.45 -20.22
C ILE A 66 -1.40 -4.92 -20.25
N ASP A 67 -0.20 -4.36 -20.24
CA ASP A 67 0.02 -2.92 -20.33
C ASP A 67 -0.46 -2.33 -21.66
N ALA A 68 -0.22 -3.03 -22.77
CA ALA A 68 -0.72 -2.64 -24.09
C ALA A 68 -2.26 -2.62 -24.14
N PHE A 69 -2.92 -3.65 -23.59
CA PHE A 69 -4.37 -3.68 -23.45
C PHE A 69 -4.89 -2.52 -22.58
N VAL A 70 -4.23 -2.25 -21.46
CA VAL A 70 -4.61 -1.17 -20.54
C VAL A 70 -4.48 0.20 -21.23
N ALA A 71 -3.40 0.42 -21.99
CA ALA A 71 -3.19 1.62 -22.77
C ALA A 71 -4.30 1.79 -23.83
N ALA A 72 -4.60 0.74 -24.60
CA ALA A 72 -5.69 0.74 -25.57
C ALA A 72 -7.05 1.04 -24.92
N ARG A 73 -7.35 0.41 -23.79
CA ARG A 73 -8.63 0.59 -23.06
C ARG A 73 -8.83 2.01 -22.54
N ARG A 74 -7.76 2.71 -22.11
CA ARG A 74 -7.84 4.09 -21.61
C ARG A 74 -8.34 5.09 -22.65
N THR A 75 -8.21 4.79 -23.94
CA THR A 75 -8.71 5.65 -25.02
C THR A 75 -10.24 5.74 -25.07
N SER A 76 -10.95 4.74 -24.53
CA SER A 76 -12.40 4.59 -24.67
C SER A 76 -13.13 4.32 -23.35
N HIS A 77 -12.40 4.09 -22.25
CA HIS A 77 -12.99 3.73 -20.94
C HIS A 77 -12.31 4.47 -19.79
N VAL A 78 -13.14 5.00 -18.88
CA VAL A 78 -12.69 5.70 -17.66
C VAL A 78 -12.61 4.79 -16.42
N ASN A 79 -13.20 3.60 -16.47
CA ASN A 79 -13.25 2.63 -15.37
C ASN A 79 -12.47 1.35 -15.70
N LEU A 80 -11.95 0.67 -14.66
CA LEU A 80 -11.22 -0.60 -14.77
C LEU A 80 -10.13 -0.56 -15.86
N SER A 81 -9.34 0.52 -15.87
CA SER A 81 -8.32 0.85 -16.86
C SER A 81 -6.91 0.82 -16.27
N SER A 82 -6.69 -0.10 -15.32
CA SER A 82 -5.39 -0.35 -14.69
C SER A 82 -5.08 -1.84 -14.71
N ALA A 83 -3.80 -2.20 -14.76
CA ALA A 83 -3.36 -3.59 -14.70
C ALA A 83 -3.89 -4.30 -13.45
N ARG A 84 -3.91 -3.62 -12.29
CA ARG A 84 -4.48 -4.13 -11.03
C ARG A 84 -5.96 -4.54 -11.13
N GLY A 85 -6.72 -3.91 -12.03
CA GLY A 85 -8.12 -4.28 -12.27
C GLY A 85 -8.28 -5.66 -12.93
N LEU A 86 -7.23 -6.16 -13.58
CA LEU A 86 -7.19 -7.46 -14.25
C LEU A 86 -6.69 -8.57 -13.34
N ASP A 87 -6.10 -8.26 -12.17
CA ASP A 87 -5.53 -9.25 -11.24
C ASP A 87 -6.48 -10.43 -10.94
N PRO A 88 -7.80 -10.25 -10.69
CA PRO A 88 -8.69 -11.38 -10.42
C PRO A 88 -8.86 -12.30 -11.65
N ILE A 89 -8.91 -11.71 -12.84
CA ILE A 89 -9.11 -12.40 -14.12
C ILE A 89 -7.83 -13.14 -14.50
N VAL A 90 -6.71 -12.43 -14.54
CA VAL A 90 -5.39 -12.98 -14.89
C VAL A 90 -4.96 -14.02 -13.85
N GLY A 91 -5.23 -13.79 -12.57
CA GLY A 91 -4.95 -14.75 -11.51
C GLY A 91 -5.74 -16.05 -11.67
N TYR A 92 -7.01 -15.97 -12.07
CA TYR A 92 -7.80 -17.16 -12.41
C TYR A 92 -7.24 -17.88 -13.64
N LEU A 93 -7.01 -17.16 -14.73
CA LEU A 93 -6.49 -17.72 -15.98
C LEU A 93 -5.12 -18.40 -15.80
N ARG A 94 -4.28 -17.91 -14.88
CA ARG A 94 -3.04 -18.59 -14.48
C ARG A 94 -3.30 -19.88 -13.72
N ARG A 95 -4.21 -19.88 -12.73
CA ARG A 95 -4.54 -21.07 -11.94
C ARG A 95 -5.09 -22.22 -12.80
N VAL A 96 -5.86 -21.92 -13.83
CA VAL A 96 -6.39 -22.92 -14.76
C VAL A 96 -5.42 -23.27 -15.91
N GLY A 97 -4.19 -22.74 -15.87
CA GLY A 97 -3.13 -23.06 -16.83
C GLY A 97 -3.28 -22.41 -18.20
N CYS A 98 -4.23 -21.48 -18.39
CA CYS A 98 -4.43 -20.80 -19.68
C CYS A 98 -3.43 -19.68 -19.93
N VAL A 99 -2.90 -19.08 -18.87
CA VAL A 99 -1.82 -18.09 -18.92
C VAL A 99 -0.62 -18.73 -18.23
N PRO A 100 0.54 -18.83 -18.88
CA PRO A 100 1.74 -19.35 -18.23
C PRO A 100 2.07 -18.51 -17.00
N ASP A 101 2.58 -19.15 -15.95
CA ASP A 101 3.15 -18.42 -14.84
C ASP A 101 4.21 -17.45 -15.37
N LEU A 102 4.23 -16.23 -14.83
CA LEU A 102 5.29 -15.28 -15.07
C LEU A 102 6.56 -15.79 -14.39
N GLN A 103 7.16 -16.84 -14.93
CA GLN A 103 8.58 -17.04 -14.76
C GLN A 103 9.26 -16.24 -15.87
N PRO A 104 9.92 -15.17 -15.43
CA PRO A 104 11.34 -15.30 -15.37
C PRO A 104 11.75 -15.25 -13.89
N VAL A 105 12.33 -16.33 -13.38
CA VAL A 105 13.37 -16.16 -12.36
C VAL A 105 14.52 -15.48 -13.10
N VAL A 106 14.42 -14.17 -13.33
CA VAL A 106 15.63 -13.40 -13.58
C VAL A 106 16.43 -13.61 -12.31
N PRO A 107 17.64 -14.18 -12.38
CA PRO A 107 18.48 -14.29 -11.20
C PRO A 107 18.55 -12.90 -10.59
N MET A 108 18.12 -12.77 -9.33
CA MET A 108 18.18 -11.48 -8.64
C MET A 108 19.60 -10.94 -8.84
N THR A 109 19.69 -9.70 -9.29
CA THR A 109 20.96 -9.00 -9.37
C THR A 109 21.59 -8.99 -7.97
N GLY A 110 22.91 -8.94 -7.88
CA GLY A 110 23.53 -8.91 -6.55
C GLY A 110 23.14 -7.66 -5.75
N ALA A 111 22.75 -6.57 -6.41
CA ALA A 111 22.13 -5.41 -5.77
C ALA A 111 20.77 -5.75 -5.11
N GLU A 112 19.90 -6.50 -5.79
CA GLU A 112 18.62 -6.95 -5.23
C GLU A 112 18.82 -7.92 -4.07
N ILE A 113 19.76 -8.86 -4.19
CA ILE A 113 20.12 -9.78 -3.10
C ILE A 113 20.62 -8.99 -1.88
N ALA A 114 21.49 -8.00 -2.10
CA ALA A 114 22.03 -7.17 -1.03
C ALA A 114 20.94 -6.33 -0.34
N LEU A 115 20.01 -5.74 -1.10
CA LEU A 115 18.89 -4.97 -0.57
C LEU A 115 17.91 -5.84 0.21
N ASP A 116 17.59 -7.04 -0.28
CA ASP A 116 16.73 -7.99 0.43
C ASP A 116 17.37 -8.48 1.72
N GLY A 117 18.67 -8.79 1.70
CA GLY A 117 19.44 -9.12 2.90
C GLY A 117 19.41 -7.98 3.92
N PHE A 118 19.59 -6.74 3.46
CA PHE A 118 19.49 -5.55 4.32
C PHE A 118 18.09 -5.37 4.91
N VAL A 119 17.02 -5.59 4.14
CA VAL A 119 15.64 -5.53 4.65
C VAL A 119 15.41 -6.57 5.74
N ARG A 120 15.86 -7.81 5.55
CA ARG A 120 15.75 -8.87 6.56
C ARG A 120 16.50 -8.50 7.83
N PHE A 121 17.75 -8.04 7.71
CA PHE A 121 18.52 -7.52 8.85
C PHE A 121 17.76 -6.44 9.63
N LEU A 122 17.14 -5.48 8.94
CA LEU A 122 16.38 -4.42 9.60
C LEU A 122 15.13 -4.94 10.33
N VAL A 123 14.45 -5.94 9.77
CA VAL A 123 13.25 -6.52 10.38
C VAL A 123 13.63 -7.44 11.54
N ASP A 124 14.52 -8.40 11.30
CA ASP A 124 14.79 -9.51 12.20
C ASP A 124 15.73 -9.10 13.34
N GLU A 125 16.79 -8.33 13.05
CA GLU A 125 17.80 -7.95 14.05
C GLU A 125 17.58 -6.55 14.63
N ARG A 126 16.94 -5.65 13.88
CA ARG A 126 16.69 -4.26 14.33
C ARG A 126 15.24 -4.01 14.72
N ALA A 127 14.36 -5.01 14.59
CA ALA A 127 12.95 -4.94 14.95
C ALA A 127 12.18 -3.77 14.28
N LEU A 128 12.59 -3.39 13.07
CA LEU A 128 11.83 -2.43 12.27
C LEU A 128 10.62 -3.13 11.65
N SER A 129 9.53 -2.38 11.44
CA SER A 129 8.43 -2.92 10.66
C SER A 129 8.81 -3.02 9.18
N GLY A 130 8.26 -4.02 8.48
CA GLY A 130 8.52 -4.25 7.06
C GLY A 130 8.40 -3.00 6.17
N PRO A 131 7.35 -2.16 6.31
CA PRO A 131 7.24 -0.92 5.54
C PRO A 131 8.37 0.08 5.81
N VAL A 132 8.86 0.16 7.05
CA VAL A 132 9.99 1.03 7.40
C VAL A 132 11.29 0.48 6.85
N ALA A 133 11.52 -0.83 6.92
CA ALA A 133 12.67 -1.49 6.32
C ALA A 133 12.70 -1.33 4.79
N ALA A 134 11.56 -1.51 4.12
CA ALA A 134 11.43 -1.27 2.68
C ALA A 134 11.73 0.19 2.30
N ALA A 135 11.30 1.15 3.14
CA ALA A 135 11.65 2.55 2.93
C ALA A 135 13.17 2.79 3.04
N TYR A 136 13.85 2.15 4.00
CA TYR A 136 15.31 2.24 4.12
C TYR A 136 16.00 1.70 2.86
N ALA A 137 15.60 0.53 2.38
CA ALA A 137 16.11 -0.06 1.14
C ALA A 137 15.88 0.85 -0.07
N HIS A 138 14.70 1.48 -0.17
CA HIS A 138 14.40 2.45 -1.21
C HIS A 138 15.39 3.63 -1.20
N TRP A 139 15.68 4.22 -0.04
CA TRP A 139 16.59 5.37 0.05
C TRP A 139 18.04 5.05 -0.31
N VAL A 140 18.50 3.83 -0.03
CA VAL A 140 19.90 3.44 -0.28
C VAL A 140 20.09 2.70 -1.61
N ARG A 141 19.01 2.32 -2.30
CA ARG A 141 19.06 1.61 -3.58
C ARG A 141 20.01 2.27 -4.58
N PRO A 142 19.99 3.60 -4.83
CA PRO A 142 20.92 4.20 -5.77
C PRO A 142 22.38 3.99 -5.37
N PHE A 143 22.72 4.07 -4.07
CA PHE A 143 24.07 3.78 -3.59
C PHE A 143 24.47 2.32 -3.85
N VAL A 144 23.56 1.39 -3.57
CA VAL A 144 23.82 -0.04 -3.80
C VAL A 144 24.04 -0.32 -5.28
N GLU A 145 23.16 0.17 -6.15
CA GLU A 145 23.21 -0.11 -7.59
C GLU A 145 24.37 0.59 -8.32
N HIS A 146 24.87 1.72 -7.80
CA HIS A 146 25.94 2.48 -8.48
C HIS A 146 27.33 2.22 -7.93
N LEU A 147 27.48 1.99 -6.62
CA LEU A 147 28.79 1.85 -5.98
C LEU A 147 29.04 0.46 -5.41
N LEU A 148 28.14 -0.03 -4.57
CA LEU A 148 28.38 -1.28 -3.84
C LEU A 148 28.26 -2.51 -4.76
N TRP A 149 27.30 -2.50 -5.67
CA TRP A 149 26.98 -3.60 -6.57
C TRP A 149 26.57 -3.12 -7.96
N PRO A 150 27.51 -2.54 -8.73
CA PRO A 150 27.23 -2.05 -10.08
C PRO A 150 26.77 -3.17 -11.02
N ALA A 151 26.07 -2.79 -12.09
CA ALA A 151 25.57 -3.73 -13.08
C ALA A 151 26.68 -4.68 -13.58
N GLY A 152 26.41 -5.99 -13.53
CA GLY A 152 27.36 -7.03 -13.93
C GLY A 152 28.37 -7.45 -12.85
N ALA A 153 28.39 -6.80 -11.69
CA ALA A 153 29.25 -7.21 -10.58
C ALA A 153 28.80 -8.57 -10.01
N ARG A 154 29.77 -9.47 -9.81
CA ARG A 154 29.55 -10.80 -9.20
C ARG A 154 29.67 -10.80 -7.67
N ALA A 155 30.26 -9.75 -7.10
CA ALA A 155 30.58 -9.59 -5.69
C ALA A 155 30.48 -8.10 -5.30
N PRO A 156 30.32 -7.76 -4.00
CA PRO A 156 30.28 -6.36 -3.60
C PRO A 156 31.66 -5.73 -3.79
N ARG A 157 31.67 -4.46 -4.16
CA ARG A 157 32.89 -3.65 -4.19
C ARG A 157 33.20 -3.11 -2.80
N ASP A 158 34.48 -3.14 -2.43
CA ASP A 158 34.97 -2.42 -1.26
C ASP A 158 35.02 -0.92 -1.58
N VAL A 159 33.93 -0.22 -1.30
CA VAL A 159 33.75 1.21 -1.60
C VAL A 159 34.74 2.04 -0.76
N THR A 160 35.35 3.05 -1.36
CA THR A 160 36.26 3.96 -0.65
C THR A 160 35.53 5.16 -0.04
N ALA A 161 36.14 5.81 0.95
CA ALA A 161 35.60 7.05 1.52
C ALA A 161 35.45 8.16 0.47
N ALA A 162 36.38 8.27 -0.49
CA ALA A 162 36.30 9.27 -1.56
C ALA A 162 35.08 9.04 -2.46
N GLU A 163 34.86 7.80 -2.92
CA GLU A 163 33.68 7.45 -3.74
C GLU A 163 32.36 7.71 -3.00
N LEU A 164 32.31 7.44 -1.69
CA LEU A 164 31.13 7.74 -0.87
C LEU A 164 30.89 9.26 -0.76
N VAL A 165 31.93 10.06 -0.55
CA VAL A 165 31.81 11.53 -0.52
C VAL A 165 31.32 12.06 -1.85
N ASP A 166 31.89 11.59 -2.95
CA ASP A 166 31.50 11.99 -4.31
C ASP A 166 30.03 11.62 -4.57
N PHE A 167 29.61 10.41 -4.25
CA PHE A 167 28.21 10.00 -4.40
C PHE A 167 27.25 10.89 -3.61
N LEU A 168 27.59 11.23 -2.36
CA LEU A 168 26.78 12.08 -1.51
C LEU A 168 26.70 13.52 -2.04
N ALA A 169 27.81 14.06 -2.54
CA ALA A 169 27.88 15.40 -3.13
C ALA A 169 26.99 15.52 -4.38
N HIS A 170 26.86 14.45 -5.17
CA HIS A 170 25.99 14.44 -6.35
C HIS A 170 24.53 14.12 -6.02
N SER A 171 24.28 13.25 -5.03
CA SER A 171 22.94 12.72 -4.78
C SER A 171 22.11 13.59 -3.83
N LEU A 172 22.71 14.11 -2.75
CA LEU A 172 21.94 14.82 -1.71
C LEU A 172 21.35 16.17 -2.17
N PRO A 173 22.04 17.02 -2.96
CA PRO A 173 21.50 18.33 -3.35
C PRO A 173 20.23 18.27 -4.21
N ALA A 174 20.02 17.17 -4.94
CA ALA A 174 18.82 16.96 -5.75
C ALA A 174 17.58 16.55 -4.91
N LEU A 175 17.77 16.24 -3.63
CA LEU A 175 16.72 15.74 -2.74
C LEU A 175 16.14 16.86 -1.87
N SER A 176 14.85 16.75 -1.52
CA SER A 176 14.28 17.58 -0.46
C SER A 176 15.08 17.39 0.84
N GLY A 177 15.15 18.41 1.70
CA GLY A 177 15.89 18.29 2.97
C GLY A 177 15.44 17.11 3.84
N LYS A 178 14.15 16.72 3.78
CA LYS A 178 13.65 15.51 4.45
C LYS A 178 14.17 14.24 3.79
N SER A 179 14.13 14.15 2.46
CA SER A 179 14.64 13.01 1.70
C SER A 179 16.14 12.84 1.87
N ALA A 180 16.92 13.93 1.87
CA ALA A 180 18.36 13.92 2.15
C ALA A 180 18.66 13.39 3.55
N GLN A 181 17.91 13.83 4.57
CA GLN A 181 18.05 13.32 5.94
C GLN A 181 17.72 11.81 6.05
N MET A 182 16.64 11.37 5.39
CA MET A 182 16.26 9.96 5.39
C MET A 182 17.31 9.10 4.66
N THR A 183 17.84 9.59 3.55
CA THR A 183 18.91 8.96 2.78
C THR A 183 20.17 8.82 3.62
N ALA A 184 20.65 9.90 4.25
CA ALA A 184 21.82 9.84 5.13
C ALA A 184 21.63 8.91 6.35
N THR A 185 20.40 8.81 6.87
CA THR A 185 20.09 7.89 7.98
C THR A 185 20.09 6.44 7.52
N ALA A 186 19.43 6.13 6.41
CA ALA A 186 19.39 4.79 5.86
C ALA A 186 20.77 4.34 5.40
N LEU A 187 21.56 5.24 4.80
CA LEU A 187 22.91 4.95 4.33
C LEU A 187 23.86 4.59 5.46
N ARG A 188 23.84 5.31 6.59
CA ARG A 188 24.62 4.91 7.79
C ARG A 188 24.21 3.52 8.29
N SER A 189 22.92 3.18 8.24
CA SER A 189 22.47 1.84 8.62
C SER A 189 22.97 0.78 7.63
N LEU A 190 22.94 1.06 6.33
CA LEU A 190 23.44 0.16 5.29
C LEU A 190 24.95 -0.04 5.39
N LEU A 191 25.74 1.03 5.56
CA LEU A 191 27.21 0.93 5.66
C LEU A 191 27.64 0.08 6.86
N ARG A 192 26.94 0.19 7.98
CA ARG A 192 27.17 -0.69 9.14
C ARG A 192 26.85 -2.15 8.82
N PHE A 193 25.71 -2.39 8.18
CA PHE A 193 25.34 -3.73 7.73
C PHE A 193 26.38 -4.30 6.76
N ALA A 194 26.77 -3.55 5.73
CA ALA A 194 27.76 -3.95 4.75
C ALA A 194 29.13 -4.25 5.37
N HIS A 195 29.54 -3.49 6.40
CA HIS A 195 30.76 -3.77 7.15
C HIS A 195 30.66 -5.08 7.95
N VAL A 196 29.55 -5.30 8.67
CA VAL A 196 29.31 -6.55 9.43
C VAL A 196 29.23 -7.77 8.52
N GLN A 197 28.67 -7.63 7.31
CA GLN A 197 28.63 -8.67 6.29
C GLN A 197 29.99 -8.89 5.58
N GLY A 198 31.02 -8.10 5.92
CA GLY A 198 32.35 -8.19 5.32
C GLY A 198 32.45 -7.65 3.89
N TRP A 199 31.45 -6.91 3.41
CA TRP A 199 31.46 -6.29 2.08
C TRP A 199 32.33 -5.04 2.01
N LEU A 200 32.48 -4.35 3.14
CA LEU A 200 33.35 -3.20 3.31
C LEU A 200 34.44 -3.55 4.31
N THR A 201 35.70 -3.36 3.92
CA THR A 201 36.86 -3.61 4.79
C THR A 201 36.89 -2.63 5.97
N ARG A 202 36.33 -1.42 5.79
CA ARG A 202 36.34 -0.34 6.79
C ARG A 202 34.92 0.13 7.08
N ASP A 203 34.70 0.57 8.32
CA ASP A 203 33.47 1.27 8.68
C ASP A 203 33.47 2.69 8.10
N LEU A 204 32.62 2.93 7.10
CA LEU A 204 32.44 4.23 6.45
C LEU A 204 31.32 5.07 7.06
N THR A 205 30.67 4.62 8.14
CA THR A 205 29.50 5.31 8.71
C THR A 205 29.80 6.74 9.13
N GLY A 206 31.03 7.03 9.58
CA GLY A 206 31.48 8.36 9.97
C GLY A 206 31.71 9.34 8.82
N VAL A 207 31.78 8.85 7.58
CA VAL A 207 31.93 9.69 6.37
C VAL A 207 30.61 10.36 5.99
N VAL A 208 29.47 9.75 6.34
CA VAL A 208 28.15 10.30 6.00
C VAL A 208 27.87 11.51 6.90
N PRO A 209 27.73 12.73 6.35
CA PRO A 209 27.57 13.92 7.14
C PRO A 209 26.22 13.93 7.87
N PRO A 210 26.14 14.55 9.06
CA PRO A 210 24.87 14.80 9.70
C PRO A 210 24.07 15.79 8.85
N VAL A 211 23.00 15.30 8.21
CA VAL A 211 22.04 16.18 7.53
C VAL A 211 21.11 16.77 8.59
N ALA A 212 21.54 17.89 9.15
CA ALA A 212 20.78 18.63 10.15
C ALA A 212 19.55 19.25 9.49
N ARG A 213 18.37 18.94 10.06
CA ARG A 213 17.18 19.77 9.89
C ARG A 213 16.94 20.46 11.21
N TRP A 214 17.28 21.75 11.29
CA TRP A 214 16.97 22.57 12.45
C TRP A 214 15.46 22.52 12.70
N ARG A 215 15.10 21.84 13.80
CA ARG A 215 13.72 21.70 14.27
C ARG A 215 13.22 23.13 14.55
N LEU A 216 12.05 23.47 14.03
CA LEU A 216 11.30 24.74 14.16
C LEU A 216 11.14 25.60 12.88
N ALA A 217 11.68 25.19 11.72
CA ALA A 217 11.25 25.80 10.46
C ALA A 217 9.83 25.32 10.08
N GLY A 218 8.81 25.97 10.65
CA GLY A 218 7.41 25.88 10.21
C GLY A 218 6.60 24.70 10.73
N LEU A 219 6.57 24.45 12.05
CA LEU A 219 5.42 23.72 12.59
C LEU A 219 4.18 24.59 12.37
N PRO A 220 3.10 24.09 11.74
CA PRO A 220 1.85 24.82 11.69
C PRO A 220 1.43 25.20 13.11
N GLY A 221 1.00 26.43 13.31
CA GLY A 221 0.48 26.88 14.61
C GLY A 221 -0.68 25.98 15.08
N PRO A 222 -0.93 25.89 16.39
CA PRO A 222 -2.06 25.14 16.91
C PRO A 222 -3.36 25.70 16.32
N LEU A 223 -4.32 24.82 16.01
CA LEU A 223 -5.64 25.25 15.55
C LEU A 223 -6.33 26.06 16.65
N THR A 224 -6.89 27.21 16.29
CA THR A 224 -7.74 27.98 17.21
C THR A 224 -9.02 27.23 17.51
N GLN A 225 -9.68 27.54 18.63
CA GLN A 225 -10.97 26.92 18.97
C GLN A 225 -12.02 27.13 17.88
N THR A 226 -12.02 28.30 17.22
CA THR A 226 -12.89 28.61 16.08
C THR A 226 -12.59 27.73 14.87
N GLN A 227 -11.32 27.50 14.54
CA GLN A 227 -10.93 26.61 13.44
C GLN A 227 -11.31 25.15 13.72
N VAL A 228 -11.13 24.69 14.96
CA VAL A 228 -11.57 23.34 15.36
C VAL A 228 -13.08 23.20 15.23
N ARG A 229 -13.83 24.21 15.68
CA ARG A 229 -15.30 24.20 15.56
C ARG A 229 -15.73 24.19 14.10
N ALA A 230 -15.16 25.04 13.26
CA ALA A 230 -15.42 25.04 11.82
C ALA A 230 -15.10 23.68 11.16
N LEU A 231 -14.01 23.01 11.57
CA LEU A 231 -13.65 21.68 11.06
C LEU A 231 -14.68 20.61 11.45
N LEU A 232 -15.16 20.65 12.70
CA LEU A 232 -16.20 19.73 13.18
C LEU A 232 -17.56 20.03 12.56
N ASP A 233 -17.91 21.30 12.37
CA ASP A 233 -19.18 21.74 11.77
C ASP A 233 -19.23 21.45 10.27
N ALA A 234 -18.08 21.40 9.58
CA ALA A 234 -17.98 20.97 8.19
C ALA A 234 -18.29 19.48 7.97
N CYS A 235 -18.26 18.67 9.04
CA CYS A 235 -18.58 17.25 8.98
C CYS A 235 -20.09 17.04 9.10
N ASP A 236 -20.78 16.92 7.97
CA ASP A 236 -22.24 16.72 7.95
C ASP A 236 -22.67 15.40 8.62
N PRO A 237 -23.37 15.45 9.77
CA PRO A 237 -23.80 14.25 10.48
C PRO A 237 -24.94 13.50 9.76
N ALA A 238 -25.57 14.07 8.73
CA ALA A 238 -26.55 13.38 7.91
C ALA A 238 -25.89 12.42 6.89
N HIS A 239 -24.61 12.61 6.60
CA HIS A 239 -23.86 11.77 5.66
C HIS A 239 -22.95 10.78 6.39
N PRO A 240 -22.92 9.49 6.00
CA PRO A 240 -22.04 8.48 6.60
C PRO A 240 -20.56 8.86 6.65
N VAL A 241 -20.09 9.56 5.60
CA VAL A 241 -18.73 10.10 5.52
C VAL A 241 -18.50 11.18 6.59
N GLY A 242 -19.45 12.10 6.77
CA GLY A 242 -19.34 13.16 7.77
C GLY A 242 -19.40 12.63 9.20
N CYS A 243 -20.24 11.64 9.49
CA CYS A 243 -20.22 10.96 10.80
C CYS A 243 -18.84 10.35 11.09
N ARG A 244 -18.25 9.68 10.09
CA ARG A 244 -16.93 9.07 10.20
C ARG A 244 -15.86 10.12 10.47
N ASP A 245 -15.83 11.16 9.64
CA ASP A 245 -14.79 12.19 9.68
C ASP A 245 -14.86 12.97 11.00
N ARG A 246 -16.08 13.29 11.47
CA ARG A 246 -16.29 13.89 12.80
C ARG A 246 -15.73 13.02 13.92
N ALA A 247 -16.02 11.72 13.92
CA ALA A 247 -15.51 10.79 14.92
C ALA A 247 -13.98 10.69 14.88
N VAL A 248 -13.38 10.59 13.68
CA VAL A 248 -11.91 10.60 13.51
C VAL A 248 -11.30 11.86 14.10
N ILE A 249 -11.83 13.04 13.77
CA ILE A 249 -11.32 14.33 14.26
C ILE A 249 -11.43 14.42 15.79
N VAL A 250 -12.56 13.99 16.37
CA VAL A 250 -12.75 13.99 17.83
C VAL A 250 -11.72 13.09 18.52
N LEU A 251 -11.49 11.87 18.02
CA LEU A 251 -10.47 10.97 18.56
C LEU A 251 -9.07 11.57 18.48
N MET A 252 -8.68 12.06 17.30
CA MET A 252 -7.36 12.66 17.10
C MET A 252 -7.14 13.85 18.03
N ARG A 253 -8.18 14.68 18.26
CA ARG A 253 -8.07 15.86 19.12
C ARG A 253 -8.09 15.51 20.61
N ARG A 254 -9.02 14.66 21.05
CA ARG A 254 -9.29 14.44 22.48
C ARG A 254 -8.35 13.42 23.11
N LEU A 255 -7.94 12.43 22.33
CA LEU A 255 -7.03 11.38 22.77
C LEU A 255 -5.62 11.55 22.19
N ALA A 256 -5.37 12.62 21.42
CA ALA A 256 -4.09 12.90 20.77
C ALA A 256 -3.59 11.76 19.86
N LEU A 257 -4.52 10.97 19.29
CA LEU A 257 -4.18 9.82 18.46
C LEU A 257 -3.65 10.26 17.10
N ARG A 258 -2.66 9.52 16.61
CA ARG A 258 -2.16 9.62 15.24
C ARG A 258 -3.16 9.00 14.28
N SER A 259 -3.16 9.44 13.03
CA SER A 259 -4.04 8.88 12.00
C SER A 259 -3.91 7.36 11.84
N ALA A 260 -2.69 6.82 11.97
CA ALA A 260 -2.46 5.38 11.92
C ALA A 260 -3.08 4.62 13.11
N GLU A 261 -3.03 5.21 14.31
CA GLU A 261 -3.63 4.63 15.52
C GLU A 261 -5.16 4.63 15.39
N VAL A 262 -5.75 5.74 14.93
CA VAL A 262 -7.19 5.82 14.66
C VAL A 262 -7.62 4.82 13.58
N ALA A 263 -6.84 4.69 12.50
CA ALA A 263 -7.16 3.76 11.41
C ALA A 263 -7.07 2.27 11.82
N ALA A 264 -6.21 1.95 12.78
CA ALA A 264 -6.01 0.59 13.29
C ALA A 264 -6.98 0.21 14.42
N LEU A 265 -7.69 1.17 15.00
CA LEU A 265 -8.56 0.95 16.16
C LEU A 265 -9.63 -0.13 15.89
N GLY A 266 -9.63 -1.19 16.70
CA GLY A 266 -10.57 -2.30 16.65
C GLY A 266 -11.81 -2.06 17.52
N LEU A 267 -12.91 -2.75 17.21
CA LEU A 267 -14.12 -2.72 18.04
C LEU A 267 -13.88 -3.32 19.43
N GLU A 268 -13.00 -4.32 19.51
CA GLU A 268 -12.52 -4.96 20.74
C GLU A 268 -11.63 -4.05 21.61
N ASP A 269 -11.06 -2.99 21.04
CA ASP A 269 -10.27 -2.03 21.81
C ASP A 269 -11.15 -1.09 22.64
N LEU A 270 -12.47 -1.08 22.43
CA LEU A 270 -13.44 -0.21 23.10
C LEU A 270 -14.12 -0.94 24.27
N ASP A 271 -13.72 -0.59 25.49
CA ASP A 271 -14.38 -1.04 26.71
C ASP A 271 -15.40 0.02 27.15
N TRP A 272 -16.65 -0.17 26.71
CA TRP A 272 -17.76 0.74 27.01
C TRP A 272 -18.17 0.71 28.48
N VAL A 273 -18.03 -0.43 29.15
CA VAL A 273 -18.40 -0.60 30.56
C VAL A 273 -17.34 0.04 31.45
N GLY A 274 -16.06 -0.26 31.17
CA GLY A 274 -14.93 0.32 31.86
C GLY A 274 -14.61 1.76 31.45
N GLY A 275 -15.27 2.30 30.41
CA GLY A 275 -15.07 3.66 29.93
C GLY A 275 -13.64 3.91 29.44
N THR A 276 -13.06 2.97 28.69
CA THR A 276 -11.67 3.07 28.23
C THR A 276 -11.48 2.55 26.80
N VAL A 277 -10.41 3.01 26.15
CA VAL A 277 -9.97 2.55 24.83
C VAL A 277 -8.52 2.11 24.87
N LEU A 278 -8.22 0.99 24.20
CA LEU A 278 -6.88 0.48 24.01
C LEU A 278 -6.27 1.03 22.71
N VAL A 279 -5.06 1.58 22.78
CA VAL A 279 -4.40 2.23 21.64
C VAL A 279 -3.06 1.55 21.38
N HIS A 280 -2.92 0.99 20.18
CA HIS A 280 -1.71 0.33 19.73
C HIS A 280 -0.79 1.33 19.03
N GLY A 281 0.25 1.76 19.75
CA GLY A 281 1.23 2.75 19.31
C GLY A 281 2.49 2.15 18.66
N LYS A 282 3.40 3.04 18.28
CA LYS A 282 4.66 2.68 17.64
C LYS A 282 5.51 1.77 18.56
N GLY A 283 6.12 0.74 17.98
CA GLY A 283 7.06 -0.15 18.68
C GLY A 283 6.39 -1.18 19.58
N GLY A 284 5.12 -1.52 19.32
CA GLY A 284 4.38 -2.49 20.14
C GLY A 284 3.88 -1.92 21.47
N ARG A 285 3.99 -0.61 21.68
CA ARG A 285 3.46 0.06 22.86
C ARG A 285 1.94 0.02 22.84
N VAL A 286 1.33 -0.32 23.96
CA VAL A 286 -0.13 -0.35 24.13
C VAL A 286 -0.51 0.58 25.28
N ASP A 287 -1.32 1.59 24.99
CA ASP A 287 -1.79 2.58 25.97
C ASP A 287 -3.30 2.42 26.22
N ARG A 288 -3.71 2.46 27.49
CA ARG A 288 -5.13 2.51 27.87
C ARG A 288 -5.52 3.96 28.15
N MET A 289 -6.49 4.49 27.41
CA MET A 289 -6.94 5.88 27.50
C MET A 289 -8.41 5.95 27.94
N PRO A 290 -8.84 7.05 28.58
CA PRO A 290 -10.23 7.21 28.96
C PRO A 290 -11.12 7.41 27.73
N LEU A 291 -12.28 6.76 27.72
CA LEU A 291 -13.34 6.97 26.75
C LEU A 291 -14.31 8.00 27.32
N SER A 292 -13.97 9.28 27.22
CA SER A 292 -14.83 10.37 27.70
C SER A 292 -16.17 10.40 26.96
N SER A 293 -17.20 10.97 27.58
CA SER A 293 -18.57 10.98 27.04
C SER A 293 -18.64 11.51 25.61
N ASP A 294 -17.95 12.60 25.32
CA ASP A 294 -17.93 13.23 24.01
C ASP A 294 -17.19 12.40 22.93
N VAL A 295 -16.15 11.65 23.32
CA VAL A 295 -15.48 10.68 22.44
C VAL A 295 -16.41 9.51 22.18
N GLY A 296 -17.05 8.99 23.24
CA GLY A 296 -18.04 7.92 23.16
C GLY A 296 -19.23 8.30 22.28
N GLU A 297 -19.78 9.50 22.43
CA GLU A 297 -20.88 10.03 21.61
C GLU A 297 -20.49 10.13 20.14
N ALA A 298 -19.28 10.64 19.84
CA ALA A 298 -18.80 10.72 18.47
C ALA A 298 -18.65 9.32 17.85
N LEU A 299 -18.09 8.36 18.60
CA LEU A 299 -17.96 6.98 18.16
C LEU A 299 -19.33 6.32 17.95
N VAL A 300 -20.25 6.43 18.91
CA VAL A 300 -21.60 5.87 18.80
C VAL A 300 -22.36 6.47 17.62
N GLY A 301 -22.26 7.79 17.41
CA GLY A 301 -22.87 8.47 16.27
C GLY A 301 -22.40 7.88 14.94
N TYR A 302 -21.10 7.61 14.80
CA TYR A 302 -20.58 6.92 13.63
C TYR A 302 -20.99 5.43 13.59
N LEU A 303 -20.77 4.67 14.66
CA LEU A 303 -21.02 3.22 14.70
C LEU A 303 -22.48 2.85 14.41
N ARG A 304 -23.43 3.68 14.85
CA ARG A 304 -24.88 3.46 14.64
C ARG A 304 -25.42 4.15 13.38
N GLY A 305 -24.94 5.35 13.07
CA GLY A 305 -25.52 6.19 12.01
C GLY A 305 -24.75 6.23 10.69
N GLY A 306 -23.42 6.05 10.72
CA GLY A 306 -22.56 6.23 9.54
C GLY A 306 -21.71 5.01 9.15
N ARG A 307 -21.56 4.02 10.02
CA ARG A 307 -20.75 2.83 9.73
C ARG A 307 -21.54 1.86 8.86
N PRO A 308 -21.08 1.55 7.63
CA PRO A 308 -21.76 0.58 6.79
C PRO A 308 -21.70 -0.83 7.40
N ALA A 309 -22.70 -1.66 7.11
CA ALA A 309 -22.71 -3.06 7.52
C ALA A 309 -21.54 -3.82 6.87
N THR A 310 -20.66 -4.37 7.70
CA THR A 310 -19.42 -5.04 7.30
C THR A 310 -18.96 -6.03 8.37
N ALA A 311 -18.29 -7.09 7.93
CA ALA A 311 -17.63 -8.06 8.81
C ALA A 311 -16.29 -7.56 9.38
N ALA A 312 -15.75 -6.44 8.85
CA ALA A 312 -14.51 -5.86 9.35
C ALA A 312 -14.66 -5.49 10.84
N ARG A 313 -13.62 -5.79 11.62
CA ARG A 313 -13.59 -5.50 13.07
C ARG A 313 -12.97 -4.16 13.42
N THR A 314 -12.41 -3.44 12.46
CA THR A 314 -11.96 -2.06 12.69
C THR A 314 -13.15 -1.14 12.92
N VAL A 315 -12.98 -0.17 13.82
CA VAL A 315 -13.97 0.87 14.10
C VAL A 315 -14.27 1.62 12.80
N PHE A 316 -13.23 2.20 12.20
CA PHE A 316 -13.33 2.98 10.98
C PHE A 316 -13.17 2.12 9.74
N VAL A 317 -14.09 2.31 8.81
CA VAL A 317 -14.06 1.69 7.48
C VAL A 317 -14.21 2.77 6.41
N ARG A 318 -13.75 2.47 5.19
CA ARG A 318 -13.92 3.41 4.08
C ARG A 318 -15.40 3.63 3.80
N ALA A 319 -15.83 4.89 3.88
CA ALA A 319 -17.20 5.32 3.62
C ALA A 319 -17.54 5.34 2.12
N VAL A 320 -16.51 5.52 1.27
CA VAL A 320 -16.59 5.15 -0.14
C VAL A 320 -16.28 3.66 -0.20
N ALA A 321 -17.28 2.86 -0.56
CA ALA A 321 -16.98 1.56 -1.13
C ALA A 321 -16.03 1.83 -2.30
N LEU A 322 -14.76 1.43 -2.17
CA LEU A 322 -14.10 0.89 -3.34
C LEU A 322 -15.13 -0.09 -3.92
N HIS A 323 -15.44 0.01 -5.20
CA HIS A 323 -15.91 -1.16 -5.92
C HIS A 323 -14.93 -2.30 -5.59
N ARG A 324 -15.24 -3.12 -4.59
CA ARG A 324 -14.44 -4.23 -4.06
C ARG A 324 -15.46 -5.25 -3.59
N ALA A 325 -15.47 -6.41 -4.24
CA ALA A 325 -14.69 -7.54 -3.72
C ALA A 325 -15.09 -7.77 -2.26
N ARG A 326 -16.32 -8.27 -2.03
CA ARG A 326 -16.77 -8.77 -0.73
C ARG A 326 -16.27 -10.20 -0.56
N PHE A 327 -14.96 -10.41 -0.57
CA PHE A 327 -14.42 -11.68 -0.10
C PHE A 327 -15.06 -12.04 1.25
N GLN A 328 -15.55 -13.28 1.29
CA GLN A 328 -15.98 -14.10 2.43
C GLN A 328 -17.47 -14.01 2.84
N GLN A 329 -18.21 -15.07 2.52
CA GLN A 329 -18.46 -16.19 3.45
C GLN A 329 -19.21 -17.33 2.74
N ARG A 330 -18.49 -18.40 2.38
CA ARG A 330 -18.50 -19.70 3.09
C ARG A 330 -17.24 -20.46 2.71
#